data_AF-A0A1L7XS87-F1
#
_entry.id   AF-A0A1L7XS87-F1
#
_cell.length_a   1.000
_cell.length_b   1.000
_cell.length_c   1.000
_cell.angle_alpha   90.00
_cell.angle_beta   90.00
_cell.angle_gamma   90.00
#
_symmetry.space_group_name_H-M   'P 1'
#
loop_
_entity.id
_entity.type
_entity.pdbx_description
1 polymer ?
#
loop_
_entity_poly.entity_id
_entity_poly.type
_entity_poly.pdbx_seq_one_letter_code
_entity_poly.pdbx_strand_id
1 'polypeptide(L)'
;MKQADISAKTQRSRVSYSHLQILIDSRFNIVTNQVSCSVIDRRVTQGHLNEMCLKNGVGLLCYGTILGGFISEKWVGQPEPTDITELDWSLLKYLRFISAASGLDVFQGVLQMLAAIARKCCVPVSAVATRYVLDIPSVKVVIVGTRPATNSETYIASNLKAFSFKLDGDDSSSISKPRTRSKTCRETVSDEYRRPPYLTAAGDLSDHLGEETERSCRVREAIERGLRVEYCSGNKWEPIAATPSMSPVSELPIVGGSSPGSQTVRILDIIEGALKALGSYMKDVVRTRTLVEDLKYCEGSQSCSWLAI
;
A
#
# COMPACT_ATOMS: atom_id res chain seq x y z
N MET A 1 -22.33 14.65 7.60
CA MET A 1 -21.62 14.14 8.80
C MET A 1 -20.54 15.16 9.11
N LYS A 2 -20.52 15.81 10.29
CA LYS A 2 -19.76 17.06 10.49
C LYS A 2 -18.27 16.89 10.13
N GLN A 3 -17.70 17.86 9.43
CA GLN A 3 -16.32 17.92 8.93
C GLN A 3 -15.25 17.65 10.01
N ALA A 4 -15.57 17.90 11.29
CA ALA A 4 -14.73 17.62 12.45
C ALA A 4 -14.63 16.11 12.79
N ASP A 5 -15.64 15.31 12.46
CA ASP A 5 -15.69 13.87 12.80
C ASP A 5 -14.98 13.00 11.75
N ILE A 6 -14.77 13.56 10.55
CA ILE A 6 -13.92 12.97 9.51
C ILE A 6 -12.45 13.11 9.91
N SER A 7 -12.02 14.25 10.47
CA SER A 7 -10.60 14.53 10.73
C SER A 7 -9.94 13.51 11.68
N ALA A 8 -10.66 13.03 12.69
CA ALA A 8 -10.17 12.02 13.63
C ALA A 8 -10.19 10.58 13.05
N LYS A 9 -11.09 10.29 12.10
CA LYS A 9 -11.17 8.97 11.43
C LYS A 9 -10.26 8.86 10.20
N THR A 10 -9.89 9.96 9.54
CA THR A 10 -8.89 9.98 8.44
C THR A 10 -7.45 9.74 8.89
N GLN A 11 -7.17 9.78 10.20
CA GLN A 11 -5.83 9.56 10.77
C GLN A 11 -5.32 8.10 10.67
N ARG A 12 -6.19 7.14 10.31
CA ARG A 12 -5.83 5.73 10.03
C ARG A 12 -5.96 5.36 8.55
N SER A 13 -5.76 6.30 7.64
CA SER A 13 -5.75 5.98 6.22
C SER A 13 -4.46 5.23 5.86
N ARG A 14 -4.62 3.98 5.41
CA ARG A 14 -3.62 3.21 4.67
C ARG A 14 -4.07 3.17 3.22
N VAL A 15 -3.99 4.32 2.57
CA VAL A 15 -4.52 4.50 1.22
C VAL A 15 -3.41 4.45 0.20
N SER A 16 -3.68 3.79 -0.93
CA SER A 16 -2.72 3.76 -2.02
C SER A 16 -2.59 5.11 -2.69
N TYR A 17 -1.53 5.29 -3.47
CA TYR A 17 -1.23 6.54 -4.18
C TYR A 17 -2.47 7.10 -4.90
N SER A 18 -3.13 6.27 -5.71
CA SER A 18 -4.28 6.68 -6.52
C SER A 18 -5.46 7.11 -5.66
N HIS A 19 -5.72 6.42 -4.54
CA HIS A 19 -6.82 6.76 -3.64
C HIS A 19 -6.52 7.98 -2.79
N LEU A 20 -5.25 8.19 -2.39
CA LEU A 20 -4.84 9.42 -1.73
C LEU A 20 -5.04 10.62 -2.67
N GLN A 21 -4.71 10.48 -3.95
CA GLN A 21 -4.96 11.51 -4.95
C GLN A 21 -6.45 11.82 -5.10
N ILE A 22 -7.32 10.80 -5.11
CA ILE A 22 -8.78 11.01 -5.11
C ILE A 22 -9.23 11.85 -3.91
N LEU A 23 -8.74 11.54 -2.71
CA LEU A 23 -9.12 12.27 -1.49
C LEU A 23 -8.69 13.74 -1.58
N ILE A 24 -7.46 14.00 -2.04
CA ILE A 24 -6.92 15.35 -2.22
C ILE A 24 -7.73 16.12 -3.27
N ASP A 25 -7.99 15.50 -4.43
CA ASP A 25 -8.75 16.13 -5.52
C ASP A 25 -10.22 16.37 -5.12
N SER A 26 -10.73 15.57 -4.19
CA SER A 26 -12.05 15.76 -3.55
C SER A 26 -12.05 16.83 -2.45
N ARG A 27 -10.95 17.59 -2.29
CA ARG A 27 -10.79 18.68 -1.32
C ARG A 27 -10.75 18.25 0.15
N PHE A 28 -10.48 16.97 0.44
CA PHE A 28 -10.21 16.57 1.81
C PHE A 28 -8.83 17.06 2.25
N ASN A 29 -8.76 17.65 3.44
CA ASN A 29 -7.50 18.05 4.04
C ASN A 29 -6.79 16.84 4.69
N ILE A 30 -6.06 16.07 3.88
CA ILE A 30 -5.27 14.93 4.35
C ILE A 30 -3.87 15.40 4.70
N VAL A 31 -3.53 15.37 6.00
CA VAL A 31 -2.21 15.82 6.49
C VAL A 31 -1.22 14.66 6.69
N THR A 32 -1.71 13.42 6.79
CA THR A 32 -0.88 12.23 6.99
C THR A 32 -1.43 11.01 6.28
N ASN A 33 -0.55 10.10 5.82
CA ASN A 33 -0.91 8.77 5.31
C ASN A 33 0.03 7.70 5.90
N GLN A 34 -0.53 6.60 6.41
CA GLN A 34 0.26 5.51 7.01
C GLN A 34 0.55 4.43 5.97
N VAL A 35 1.83 4.09 5.77
CA VAL A 35 2.25 3.20 4.67
C VAL A 35 3.38 2.25 5.06
N SER A 36 3.51 1.13 4.35
CA SER A 36 4.69 0.26 4.46
C SER A 36 5.87 0.93 3.79
N CYS A 37 7.03 0.98 4.45
CA CYS A 37 8.27 1.42 3.85
C CYS A 37 9.47 0.85 4.60
N SER A 38 10.44 0.32 3.85
CA SER A 38 11.68 -0.21 4.38
C SER A 38 12.80 -0.10 3.34
N VAL A 39 13.99 -0.58 3.70
CA VAL A 39 15.15 -0.70 2.79
C VAL A 39 14.92 -1.71 1.64
N ILE A 40 13.93 -2.59 1.75
CA ILE A 40 13.51 -3.51 0.68
C ILE A 40 12.20 -3.09 0.02
N ASP A 41 11.25 -2.54 0.79
CA ASP A 41 9.99 -2.01 0.26
C ASP A 41 10.20 -0.57 -0.18
N ARG A 42 10.64 -0.45 -1.44
CA ARG A 42 11.05 0.82 -2.05
C ARG A 42 9.94 1.51 -2.82
N ARG A 43 8.70 1.03 -2.76
CA ARG A 43 7.57 1.60 -3.52
C ARG A 43 7.30 3.08 -3.19
N VAL A 44 7.63 3.53 -1.98
CA VAL A 44 7.60 4.96 -1.61
C VAL A 44 8.65 5.78 -2.38
N THR A 45 9.87 5.26 -2.53
CA THR A 45 11.01 5.98 -3.12
C THR A 45 11.13 5.82 -4.64
N GLN A 46 10.59 4.73 -5.19
CA GLN A 46 10.58 4.45 -6.63
C GLN A 46 9.26 4.86 -7.32
N GLY A 47 8.19 5.05 -6.54
CA GLY A 47 6.89 5.47 -7.07
C GLY A 47 6.63 6.97 -6.90
N HIS A 48 5.48 7.40 -7.38
CA HIS A 48 5.05 8.81 -7.33
C HIS A 48 4.54 9.28 -5.96
N LEU A 49 4.49 8.38 -4.95
CA LEU A 49 3.92 8.70 -3.64
C LEU A 49 4.73 9.75 -2.88
N ASN A 50 6.07 9.63 -2.87
CA ASN A 50 6.93 10.62 -2.19
C ASN A 50 6.74 12.03 -2.78
N GLU A 51 6.79 12.15 -4.11
CA GLU A 51 6.62 13.44 -4.80
C GLU A 51 5.23 14.05 -4.57
N MET A 52 4.17 13.25 -4.67
CA MET A 52 2.82 13.71 -4.44
C MET A 52 2.60 14.15 -3.00
N CYS A 53 3.15 13.42 -2.02
CA CYS A 53 3.09 13.80 -0.62
C CYS A 53 3.81 15.14 -0.38
N LEU A 54 5.00 15.34 -0.97
CA LEU A 54 5.72 16.61 -0.87
C LEU A 54 4.91 17.76 -1.50
N LYS A 55 4.37 17.56 -2.70
CA LYS A 55 3.58 18.57 -3.43
C LYS A 55 2.33 19.01 -2.65
N ASN A 56 1.69 18.09 -1.94
CA ASN A 56 0.42 18.33 -1.25
C ASN A 56 0.58 18.52 0.27
N GLY A 57 1.81 18.60 0.79
CA GLY A 57 2.05 18.77 2.23
C GLY A 57 1.62 17.60 3.10
N VAL A 58 1.57 16.38 2.56
CA VAL A 58 1.19 15.15 3.28
C VAL A 58 2.42 14.51 3.91
N GLY A 59 2.37 14.23 5.21
CA GLY A 59 3.41 13.48 5.92
C GLY A 59 3.18 11.96 5.90
N LEU A 60 4.21 11.18 5.58
CA LEU A 60 4.14 9.72 5.66
C LEU A 60 4.47 9.21 7.08
N LEU A 61 3.64 8.29 7.56
CA LEU A 61 3.86 7.50 8.78
C LEU A 61 4.22 6.07 8.37
N CYS A 62 5.51 5.74 8.38
CA CYS A 62 6.00 4.47 7.85
C CYS A 62 6.00 3.37 8.89
N TYR A 63 5.40 2.22 8.60
CA TYR A 63 5.56 1.00 9.38
C TYR A 63 6.38 -0.04 8.61
N GLY A 64 6.79 -1.11 9.30
CA GLY A 64 7.50 -2.23 8.67
C GLY A 64 8.95 -1.93 8.33
N THR A 65 9.48 -0.81 8.80
CA THR A 65 10.84 -0.35 8.54
C THR A 65 11.91 -1.36 8.93
N ILE A 66 11.69 -2.12 10.02
CA ILE A 66 12.60 -3.17 10.50
C ILE A 66 12.09 -4.59 10.22
N LEU A 67 11.04 -4.74 9.40
CA LEU A 67 10.50 -6.04 8.96
C LEU A 67 10.21 -7.02 10.10
N GLY A 68 9.56 -6.54 11.17
CA GLY A 68 9.19 -7.38 12.32
C GLY A 68 10.38 -7.87 13.14
N GLY A 69 11.56 -7.28 12.94
CA GLY A 69 12.80 -7.67 13.62
C GLY A 69 13.78 -8.42 12.73
N PHE A 70 13.43 -8.75 11.47
CA PHE A 70 14.37 -9.34 10.52
C PHE A 70 15.57 -8.43 10.23
N ILE A 71 15.41 -7.11 10.32
CA ILE A 71 16.53 -6.17 10.26
C ILE A 71 17.10 -5.98 11.66
N SER A 72 17.91 -6.94 12.08
CA SER A 72 18.67 -6.94 13.32
C SER A 72 19.90 -7.84 13.19
N GLU A 73 20.83 -7.68 14.12
CA GLU A 73 22.06 -8.46 14.23
C GLU A 73 21.77 -9.96 14.28
N LYS A 74 20.65 -10.36 14.89
CA LYS A 74 20.20 -11.75 15.02
C LYS A 74 20.14 -12.48 13.67
N TRP A 75 19.76 -11.79 12.61
CA TRP A 75 19.47 -12.39 11.30
C TRP A 75 20.58 -12.23 10.27
N VAL A 76 21.64 -11.47 10.58
CA VAL A 76 22.76 -11.24 9.66
C VAL A 76 23.53 -12.54 9.45
N GLY A 77 23.60 -13.01 8.21
CA GLY A 77 24.33 -14.23 7.85
C GLY A 77 23.65 -15.53 8.29
N GLN A 78 22.43 -15.46 8.82
CA GLN A 78 21.66 -16.64 9.18
C GLN A 78 21.00 -17.27 7.93
N PRO A 79 20.86 -18.60 7.90
CA PRO A 79 20.06 -19.26 6.88
C PRO A 79 18.58 -18.85 6.97
N GLU A 80 17.82 -19.16 5.92
CA GLU A 80 16.36 -19.04 5.94
C GLU A 80 15.78 -19.87 7.09
N PRO A 81 14.83 -19.33 7.90
CA PRO A 81 14.15 -20.11 8.91
C PRO A 81 13.46 -21.32 8.27
N THR A 82 13.88 -22.52 8.65
CA THR A 82 13.26 -23.77 8.18
C THR A 82 11.97 -24.09 8.94
N ASP A 83 11.89 -23.69 10.21
CA ASP A 83 10.70 -23.87 11.03
C ASP A 83 9.95 -22.54 11.18
N ILE A 84 8.87 -22.41 10.39
CA ILE A 84 7.98 -21.25 10.44
C ILE A 84 7.19 -21.15 11.75
N THR A 85 7.09 -22.22 12.55
CA THR A 85 6.33 -22.22 13.81
C THR A 85 7.06 -21.46 14.93
N GLU A 86 8.37 -21.28 14.80
CA GLU A 86 9.19 -20.45 15.69
C GLU A 86 9.08 -18.96 15.38
N LEU A 87 8.51 -18.60 14.22
CA LEU A 87 8.32 -17.22 13.81
C LEU A 87 7.03 -16.65 14.40
N ASP A 88 7.15 -15.47 14.99
CA ASP A 88 5.95 -14.75 15.42
C ASP A 88 5.14 -14.21 14.22
N TRP A 89 3.90 -13.79 14.48
CA TRP A 89 3.00 -13.23 13.47
C TRP A 89 3.58 -12.07 12.65
N SER A 90 4.45 -11.23 13.26
CA SER A 90 5.09 -10.13 12.55
C SER A 90 6.19 -10.65 11.63
N LEU A 91 7.01 -11.60 12.08
CA LEU A 91 8.03 -12.24 11.25
C LEU A 91 7.37 -12.98 10.09
N LEU A 92 6.31 -13.77 10.32
CA LEU A 92 5.55 -14.43 9.24
C LEU A 92 5.05 -13.43 8.20
N LYS A 93 4.49 -12.29 8.64
CA LYS A 93 4.07 -11.21 7.74
C LYS A 93 5.23 -10.70 6.89
N TYR A 94 6.33 -10.30 7.51
CA TYR A 94 7.43 -9.65 6.79
C TYR A 94 8.29 -10.62 5.98
N LEU A 95 8.25 -11.91 6.27
CA LEU A 95 8.80 -12.94 5.39
C LEU A 95 8.12 -12.88 4.01
N ARG A 96 6.80 -12.67 3.95
CA ARG A 96 6.08 -12.48 2.67
C ARG A 96 6.54 -11.23 1.92
N PHE A 97 6.78 -10.12 2.64
CA PHE A 97 7.34 -8.90 2.06
C PHE A 97 8.74 -9.13 1.48
N ILE A 98 9.61 -9.84 2.22
CA ILE A 98 10.96 -10.20 1.78
C ILE A 98 10.90 -11.04 0.50
N SER A 99 10.09 -12.10 0.51
CA SER A 99 9.92 -13.00 -0.63
C SER A 99 9.33 -12.30 -1.85
N ALA A 100 8.39 -11.37 -1.65
CA ALA A 100 7.76 -10.61 -2.74
C ALA A 100 8.71 -9.57 -3.37
N ALA A 101 9.48 -8.84 -2.55
CA ALA A 101 10.31 -7.73 -3.02
C ALA A 101 11.61 -8.20 -3.72
N SER A 102 12.32 -9.14 -3.12
CA SER A 102 13.67 -9.49 -3.59
C SER A 102 14.10 -10.94 -3.34
N GLY A 103 13.36 -11.69 -2.53
CA GLY A 103 13.79 -13.01 -2.06
C GLY A 103 14.82 -12.92 -0.93
N LEU A 104 15.04 -14.05 -0.24
CA LEU A 104 15.89 -14.11 0.96
C LEU A 104 17.38 -13.94 0.67
N ASP A 105 17.91 -14.48 -0.44
CA ASP A 105 19.32 -14.30 -0.82
C ASP A 105 19.68 -12.83 -0.96
N VAL A 106 18.83 -12.08 -1.66
CA VAL A 106 19.02 -10.64 -1.84
C VAL A 106 18.87 -9.93 -0.51
N PHE A 107 17.91 -10.35 0.32
CA PHE A 107 17.71 -9.83 1.67
C PHE A 107 18.94 -9.99 2.56
N GLN A 108 19.63 -11.13 2.53
CA GLN A 108 20.88 -11.32 3.26
C GLN A 108 21.99 -10.37 2.79
N GLY A 109 22.10 -10.13 1.47
CA GLY A 109 22.99 -9.10 0.96
C GLY A 109 22.67 -7.69 1.50
N VAL A 110 21.38 -7.38 1.67
CA VAL A 110 20.94 -6.12 2.32
C VAL A 110 21.37 -6.08 3.77
N LEU A 111 21.15 -7.16 4.53
CA LEU A 111 21.49 -7.25 5.94
C LEU A 111 23.00 -7.08 6.17
N GLN A 112 23.83 -7.74 5.35
CA GLN A 112 25.29 -7.61 5.44
C GLN A 112 25.76 -6.17 5.16
N MET A 113 25.19 -5.53 4.14
CA MET A 113 25.46 -4.12 3.84
C MET A 113 25.05 -3.20 5.00
N LEU A 114 23.83 -3.37 5.54
CA LEU A 114 23.38 -2.58 6.69
C LEU A 114 24.25 -2.83 7.92
N ALA A 115 24.70 -4.07 8.13
CA ALA A 115 25.61 -4.42 9.22
C ALA A 115 26.99 -3.76 9.08
N ALA A 116 27.50 -3.63 7.86
CA ALA A 116 28.75 -2.90 7.61
C ALA A 116 28.61 -1.41 7.96
N ILE A 117 27.52 -0.77 7.55
CA ILE A 117 27.21 0.64 7.89
C ILE A 117 27.00 0.79 9.40
N ALA A 118 26.27 -0.16 10.02
CA ALA A 118 26.01 -0.18 11.45
C ALA A 118 27.32 -0.21 12.27
N ARG A 119 28.28 -1.05 11.86
CA ARG A 119 29.63 -1.09 12.46
C ARG A 119 30.39 0.22 12.29
N LYS A 120 30.37 0.80 11.09
CA LYS A 120 31.00 2.10 10.80
C LYS A 120 30.45 3.21 11.70
N CYS A 121 29.15 3.22 11.93
CA CYS A 121 28.46 4.24 12.73
C CYS A 121 28.35 3.89 14.23
N CYS A 122 28.81 2.71 14.67
CA CYS A 122 28.67 2.20 16.04
C CYS A 122 27.21 2.19 16.56
N VAL A 123 26.26 1.84 15.69
CA VAL A 123 24.82 1.77 15.99
C VAL A 123 24.25 0.40 15.60
N PRO A 124 23.06 0.02 16.11
CA PRO A 124 22.39 -1.21 15.69
C PRO A 124 21.99 -1.21 14.21
N VAL A 125 21.89 -2.40 13.60
CA VAL A 125 21.44 -2.58 12.21
C VAL A 125 20.04 -1.98 11.99
N SER A 126 19.15 -2.14 12.98
CA SER A 126 17.81 -1.56 12.96
C SER A 126 17.82 -0.03 12.91
N ALA A 127 18.79 0.61 13.55
CA ALA A 127 18.94 2.07 13.57
C ALA A 127 19.35 2.60 12.19
N VAL A 128 20.23 1.89 11.46
CA VAL A 128 20.61 2.21 10.07
C VAL A 128 19.40 2.19 9.14
N ALA A 129 18.61 1.11 9.17
CA ALA A 129 17.41 1.01 8.34
C ALA A 129 16.35 2.07 8.71
N THR A 130 16.21 2.36 10.01
CA THR A 130 15.30 3.39 10.51
C THR A 130 15.73 4.79 10.05
N ARG A 131 17.03 5.13 10.17
CA ARG A 131 17.58 6.40 9.69
C ARG A 131 17.35 6.59 8.19
N TYR A 132 17.64 5.55 7.38
CA TYR A 132 17.39 5.59 5.94
C TYR A 132 15.94 5.94 5.59
N VAL A 133 14.96 5.31 6.26
CA VAL A 133 13.54 5.62 6.00
C VAL A 133 13.17 7.02 6.50
N LEU A 134 13.71 7.47 7.63
CA LEU A 134 13.52 8.83 8.14
C LEU A 134 14.16 9.91 7.26
N ASP A 135 15.17 9.57 6.45
CA ASP A 135 15.81 10.49 5.49
C ASP A 135 14.99 10.67 4.21
N ILE A 136 13.96 9.86 3.97
CA ILE A 136 13.04 10.07 2.84
C ILE A 136 12.24 11.36 3.09
N PRO A 137 12.26 12.36 2.18
CA PRO A 137 11.71 13.69 2.47
C PRO A 137 10.24 13.74 2.90
N SER A 138 9.39 12.88 2.31
CA SER A 138 7.97 12.81 2.67
C SER A 138 7.70 12.13 4.01
N VAL A 139 8.66 11.40 4.57
CA VAL A 139 8.49 10.65 5.83
C VAL A 139 8.64 11.57 7.02
N LYS A 140 7.64 11.53 7.91
CA LYS A 140 7.61 12.33 9.16
C LYS A 140 7.70 11.47 10.41
N VAL A 141 7.31 10.19 10.31
CA VAL A 141 7.33 9.24 11.43
C VAL A 141 7.70 7.86 10.93
N VAL A 142 8.51 7.14 11.71
CA VAL A 142 8.67 5.69 11.61
C VAL A 142 8.05 5.03 12.84
N ILE A 143 7.19 4.04 12.59
CA ILE A 143 6.48 3.27 13.59
C ILE A 143 7.22 1.96 13.81
N VAL A 144 7.77 1.78 15.01
CA VAL A 144 8.45 0.55 15.43
C VAL A 144 7.61 -0.14 16.50
N GLY A 145 7.15 -1.35 16.20
CA GLY A 145 6.45 -2.18 17.19
C GLY A 145 7.43 -2.72 18.22
N THR A 146 7.08 -2.62 19.50
CA THR A 146 7.80 -3.28 20.60
C THR A 146 6.84 -4.16 21.36
N ARG A 147 7.28 -5.34 21.79
CA ARG A 147 6.52 -6.21 22.68
C ARG A 147 6.78 -5.76 24.11
N PRO A 148 5.79 -5.74 25.02
CA PRO A 148 6.04 -5.56 26.44
C PRO A 148 6.78 -6.78 26.97
N ALA A 149 8.06 -6.64 27.26
CA ALA A 149 8.95 -7.66 27.81
C ALA A 149 9.97 -6.96 28.72
N THR A 150 10.67 -7.72 29.56
CA THR A 150 11.64 -7.17 30.52
C THR A 150 12.74 -6.33 29.86
N ASN A 151 12.99 -6.55 28.56
CA ASN A 151 14.05 -5.89 27.80
C ASN A 151 13.53 -4.79 26.83
N SER A 152 12.24 -4.41 26.89
CA SER A 152 11.65 -3.45 25.94
C SER A 152 12.36 -2.10 25.95
N GLU A 153 12.82 -1.64 27.10
CA GLU A 153 13.55 -0.37 27.24
C GLU A 153 14.85 -0.37 26.45
N THR A 154 15.60 -1.47 26.47
CA THR A 154 16.84 -1.63 25.70
C THR A 154 16.56 -1.56 24.19
N TYR A 155 15.47 -2.17 23.72
CA TYR A 155 15.08 -2.09 22.31
C TYR A 155 14.64 -0.68 21.91
N ILE A 156 13.89 0.01 22.78
CA ILE A 156 13.49 1.40 22.57
C ILE A 156 14.74 2.30 22.46
N ALA A 157 15.65 2.20 23.42
CA ALA A 157 16.92 2.95 23.41
C ALA A 157 17.75 2.65 22.16
N SER A 158 17.79 1.39 21.72
CA SER A 158 18.49 0.98 20.50
C SER A 158 17.87 1.58 19.24
N ASN A 159 16.55 1.63 19.14
CA ASN A 159 15.85 2.25 18.01
C ASN A 159 16.05 3.78 17.97
N LEU A 160 16.12 4.43 19.13
CA LEU A 160 16.37 5.87 19.23
C LEU A 160 17.77 6.28 18.75
N LYS A 161 18.74 5.34 18.69
CA LYS A 161 20.04 5.60 18.05
C LYS A 161 19.91 5.97 16.57
N ALA A 162 18.76 5.75 15.93
CA ALA A 162 18.47 6.30 14.59
C ALA A 162 18.61 7.83 14.51
N PHE A 163 18.54 8.55 15.63
CA PHE A 163 18.71 10.01 15.68
C PHE A 163 20.13 10.46 16.06
N SER A 164 21.03 9.54 16.43
CA SER A 164 22.37 9.89 16.91
C SER A 164 23.44 9.94 15.81
N PHE A 165 23.07 9.68 14.54
CA PHE A 165 24.00 9.68 13.41
C PHE A 165 23.29 10.12 12.12
N LYS A 166 24.08 10.30 11.07
CA LYS A 166 23.62 10.57 9.70
C LYS A 166 24.24 9.56 8.75
N LEU A 167 23.49 9.17 7.73
CA LEU A 167 24.05 8.42 6.60
C LEU A 167 24.79 9.41 5.69
N ASP A 168 25.99 9.05 5.25
CA ASP A 168 26.67 9.84 4.22
C ASP A 168 26.17 9.47 2.82
N GLY A 169 26.73 10.12 1.79
CA GLY A 169 26.34 9.88 0.39
C GLY A 169 26.66 8.46 -0.08
N ASP A 170 27.75 7.86 0.40
CA ASP A 170 28.15 6.51 0.02
C ASP A 170 27.24 5.46 0.68
N ASP A 171 26.88 5.67 1.94
CA ASP A 171 25.94 4.83 2.68
C ASP A 171 24.55 4.88 2.01
N SER A 172 24.06 6.10 1.75
CA SER A 172 22.74 6.33 1.13
C SER A 172 22.66 5.78 -0.30
N SER A 173 23.73 5.96 -1.09
CA SER A 173 23.81 5.40 -2.44
C SER A 173 23.86 3.87 -2.40
N SER A 174 24.58 3.29 -1.44
CA SER A 174 24.68 1.83 -1.28
C SER A 174 23.32 1.21 -0.93
N ILE A 175 22.55 1.84 -0.05
CA ILE A 175 21.21 1.35 0.32
C ILE A 175 20.22 1.51 -0.85
N SER A 176 20.32 2.61 -1.60
CA SER A 176 19.41 2.94 -2.71
C SER A 176 19.79 2.29 -4.05
N LYS A 177 20.93 1.60 -4.17
CA LYS A 177 21.28 0.88 -5.40
C LYS A 177 20.24 -0.20 -5.73
N PRO A 178 19.69 -0.22 -6.96
CA PRO A 178 18.87 -1.33 -7.43
C PRO A 178 19.66 -2.64 -7.37
N ARG A 179 19.01 -3.72 -6.95
CA ARG A 179 19.63 -5.05 -6.90
C ARG A 179 19.11 -5.85 -8.09
N THR A 180 19.99 -6.53 -8.82
CA THR A 180 19.76 -7.21 -10.10
C THR A 180 18.69 -8.32 -10.08
N ARG A 181 18.19 -8.70 -8.89
CA ARG A 181 17.09 -9.66 -8.69
C ARG A 181 15.86 -9.07 -7.99
N SER A 182 15.83 -7.76 -7.75
CA SER A 182 14.65 -7.14 -7.13
C SER A 182 13.50 -7.19 -8.11
N LYS A 183 12.43 -7.90 -7.76
CA LYS A 183 11.17 -7.75 -8.47
C LYS A 183 10.67 -6.37 -8.11
N THR A 184 10.54 -5.48 -9.09
CA THR A 184 9.77 -4.26 -8.87
C THR A 184 8.36 -4.72 -8.53
N CYS A 185 7.91 -4.54 -7.28
CA CYS A 185 6.49 -4.63 -6.99
C CYS A 185 5.82 -3.57 -7.86
N ARG A 186 5.19 -4.02 -8.97
CA ARG A 186 4.48 -3.15 -9.92
C ARG A 186 3.29 -2.42 -9.26
N GLU A 187 2.88 -2.92 -8.10
CA GLU A 187 1.76 -2.41 -7.33
C GLU A 187 2.15 -1.20 -6.50
N THR A 188 1.21 -0.28 -6.34
CA THR A 188 1.44 0.90 -5.52
C THR A 188 1.46 0.52 -4.04
N VAL A 189 2.08 1.35 -3.20
CA VAL A 189 2.03 1.13 -1.75
C VAL A 189 0.57 1.07 -1.30
N SER A 190 0.27 0.20 -0.34
CA SER A 190 -1.07 -0.10 0.19
C SER A 190 -1.98 -0.95 -0.72
N ASP A 191 -1.58 -1.26 -1.96
CA ASP A 191 -2.28 -2.28 -2.76
C ASP A 191 -2.13 -3.68 -2.15
N GLU A 192 -1.11 -3.92 -1.31
CA GLU A 192 -0.90 -5.20 -0.59
C GLU A 192 -2.03 -5.56 0.40
N TYR A 193 -2.94 -4.63 0.67
CA TYR A 193 -4.17 -4.83 1.44
C TYR A 193 -5.39 -5.09 0.57
N ARG A 194 -5.32 -4.73 -0.71
CA ARG A 194 -6.47 -4.71 -1.62
C ARG A 194 -6.43 -5.82 -2.64
N ARG A 195 -5.23 -6.34 -2.96
CA ARG A 195 -5.04 -7.32 -4.03
C ARG A 195 -4.13 -8.47 -3.64
N PRO A 196 -4.40 -9.67 -4.19
CA PRO A 196 -3.51 -10.81 -4.05
C PRO A 196 -2.22 -10.62 -4.86
N PRO A 197 -1.07 -11.09 -4.35
CA PRO A 197 -0.90 -11.72 -3.05
C PRO A 197 -0.90 -10.66 -1.93
N TYR A 198 -1.87 -10.76 -1.02
CA TYR A 198 -1.93 -9.86 0.14
C TYR A 198 -0.66 -10.05 0.95
N LEU A 199 0.02 -8.98 1.40
CA LEU A 199 1.28 -9.14 2.15
C LEU A 199 1.08 -8.99 3.66
N THR A 200 -0.14 -8.73 4.12
CA THR A 200 -0.43 -8.46 5.53
C THR A 200 -1.01 -9.66 6.28
N ALA A 201 -0.87 -9.64 7.62
CA ALA A 201 -1.26 -10.74 8.53
C ALA A 201 -2.73 -10.71 8.94
N ALA A 202 -3.44 -9.60 8.71
CA ALA A 202 -4.88 -9.74 8.57
C ALA A 202 -5.06 -10.61 7.35
N GLY A 203 -5.67 -11.77 7.55
CA GLY A 203 -6.30 -12.50 6.47
C GLY A 203 -7.05 -11.53 5.57
N ASP A 204 -7.13 -11.92 4.31
CA ASP A 204 -7.73 -11.16 3.23
C ASP A 204 -8.90 -10.28 3.75
N LEU A 205 -9.07 -9.04 3.29
CA LEU A 205 -10.29 -8.27 3.61
C LEU A 205 -11.57 -9.11 3.36
N SER A 206 -11.49 -10.10 2.45
CA SER A 206 -12.39 -11.24 2.27
C SER A 206 -12.82 -11.99 3.55
N ASP A 207 -11.96 -12.16 4.55
CA ASP A 207 -12.28 -12.82 5.83
C ASP A 207 -13.26 -11.97 6.67
N HIS A 208 -13.40 -10.69 6.34
CA HIS A 208 -14.43 -9.79 6.87
C HIS A 208 -15.60 -9.56 5.90
N LEU A 209 -15.56 -10.15 4.69
CA LEU A 209 -16.66 -10.15 3.71
C LEU A 209 -17.50 -11.43 3.81
N GLY A 210 -17.35 -12.18 4.91
CA GLY A 210 -17.87 -13.53 5.12
C GLY A 210 -19.38 -13.70 5.31
N GLU A 211 -20.22 -12.79 4.80
CA GLU A 211 -21.64 -13.11 4.66
C GLU A 211 -22.02 -13.06 3.17
N GLU A 212 -22.26 -14.26 2.62
CA GLU A 212 -23.03 -14.41 1.39
C GLU A 212 -24.38 -13.75 1.61
N THR A 213 -24.55 -12.56 1.03
CA THR A 213 -25.85 -11.92 1.00
C THR A 213 -26.80 -12.77 0.14
N GLU A 214 -28.11 -12.75 0.42
CA GLU A 214 -29.13 -13.38 -0.45
C GLU A 214 -28.96 -12.99 -1.93
N ARG A 215 -28.48 -11.76 -2.16
CA ARG A 215 -28.18 -11.23 -3.49
C ARG A 215 -27.02 -11.97 -4.16
N SER A 216 -25.95 -12.29 -3.42
CA SER A 216 -24.81 -13.05 -3.92
C SER A 216 -25.19 -14.50 -4.26
N CYS A 217 -26.07 -15.13 -3.47
CA CYS A 217 -26.57 -16.48 -3.75
C CYS A 217 -27.42 -16.52 -5.03
N ARG A 218 -28.38 -15.60 -5.19
CA ARG A 218 -29.22 -15.52 -6.40
C ARG A 218 -28.41 -15.28 -7.67
N VAL A 219 -27.37 -14.45 -7.59
CA VAL A 219 -26.44 -14.21 -8.69
C VAL A 219 -25.73 -15.50 -9.09
N ARG A 220 -25.22 -16.26 -8.10
CA ARG A 220 -24.49 -17.51 -8.36
C ARG A 220 -25.39 -18.58 -8.98
N GLU A 221 -26.58 -18.78 -8.44
CA GLU A 221 -27.57 -19.72 -9.00
C GLU A 221 -27.94 -19.37 -10.44
N ALA A 222 -28.07 -18.08 -10.76
CA ALA A 222 -28.34 -17.63 -12.11
C ALA A 222 -27.15 -17.91 -13.06
N ILE A 223 -25.91 -17.69 -12.61
CA ILE A 223 -24.70 -18.02 -13.36
C ILE A 223 -24.61 -19.54 -13.61
N GLU A 224 -24.83 -20.37 -12.59
CA GLU A 224 -24.80 -21.84 -12.70
C GLU A 224 -25.85 -22.37 -13.69
N ARG A 225 -26.98 -21.68 -13.79
CA ARG A 225 -28.05 -21.99 -14.75
C ARG A 225 -27.79 -21.43 -16.15
N GLY A 226 -26.64 -20.81 -16.40
CA GLY A 226 -26.27 -20.22 -17.69
C GLY A 226 -27.08 -18.98 -18.06
N LEU A 227 -27.73 -18.34 -17.08
CA LEU A 227 -28.51 -17.13 -17.31
C LEU A 227 -27.59 -15.91 -17.39
N ARG A 228 -28.00 -14.93 -18.20
CA ARG A 228 -27.37 -13.61 -18.20
C ARG A 228 -27.70 -12.92 -16.88
N VAL A 229 -26.67 -12.52 -16.14
CA VAL A 229 -26.80 -11.78 -14.88
C VAL A 229 -26.32 -10.34 -15.09
N GLU A 230 -27.11 -9.39 -14.59
CA GLU A 230 -26.76 -7.98 -14.54
C GLU A 230 -26.59 -7.55 -13.08
N TYR A 231 -25.49 -6.85 -12.78
CA TYR A 231 -25.20 -6.35 -11.43
C TYR A 231 -25.04 -4.84 -11.44
N CYS A 232 -25.89 -4.15 -10.69
CA CYS A 232 -25.78 -2.72 -10.41
C CYS A 232 -25.25 -2.49 -8.99
N SER A 233 -24.27 -1.60 -8.82
CA SER A 233 -23.77 -1.22 -7.48
C SER A 233 -24.83 -0.52 -6.62
N GLY A 234 -25.96 -0.10 -7.22
CA GLY A 234 -27.03 0.62 -6.54
C GLY A 234 -26.85 2.13 -6.61
N ASN A 235 -25.91 2.61 -7.42
CA ASN A 235 -25.76 4.03 -7.68
C ASN A 235 -26.91 4.50 -8.60
N LYS A 236 -27.63 5.54 -8.16
CA LYS A 236 -28.84 6.06 -8.82
C LYS A 236 -28.63 6.46 -10.29
N TRP A 237 -27.38 6.67 -10.68
CA TRP A 237 -27.01 7.08 -12.03
C TRP A 237 -26.61 5.92 -12.94
N GLU A 238 -26.41 4.70 -12.43
CA GLU A 238 -26.03 3.55 -13.26
C GLU A 238 -27.06 3.25 -14.37
N PRO A 239 -28.38 3.33 -14.12
CA PRO A 239 -29.37 3.14 -15.18
C PRO A 239 -29.36 4.21 -16.29
N ILE A 240 -28.69 5.35 -16.05
CA ILE A 240 -28.70 6.52 -16.93
C ILE A 240 -27.37 6.64 -17.69
N ALA A 241 -26.24 6.41 -17.02
CA ALA A 241 -24.89 6.64 -17.54
C ALA A 241 -23.89 5.53 -17.20
N ALA A 242 -24.37 4.33 -16.87
CA ALA A 242 -23.63 3.14 -16.46
C ALA A 242 -22.83 3.28 -15.15
N THR A 243 -21.79 4.12 -15.07
CA THR A 243 -20.95 4.28 -13.86
C THR A 243 -20.34 5.69 -13.75
N PRO A 244 -21.02 6.68 -13.15
CA PRO A 244 -20.43 8.00 -12.98
C PRO A 244 -19.62 8.12 -11.69
N SER A 245 -18.68 9.08 -11.68
CA SER A 245 -17.91 9.51 -10.50
C SER A 245 -18.73 10.30 -9.47
N MET A 246 -20.03 10.49 -9.72
CA MET A 246 -20.96 11.18 -8.82
C MET A 246 -21.06 10.45 -7.48
N SER A 247 -20.95 11.20 -6.39
CA SER A 247 -21.05 10.66 -5.04
C SER A 247 -22.50 10.49 -4.60
N PRO A 248 -22.80 9.48 -3.76
CA PRO A 248 -24.05 9.44 -3.02
C PRO A 248 -24.12 10.49 -1.90
N VAL A 249 -22.99 11.10 -1.52
CA VAL A 249 -22.93 12.14 -0.47
C VAL A 249 -23.15 13.53 -1.09
N SER A 250 -24.21 14.23 -0.67
CA SER A 250 -24.57 15.56 -1.20
C SER A 250 -23.49 16.62 -1.02
N GLU A 251 -22.71 16.53 0.06
CA GLU A 251 -21.60 17.44 0.39
C GLU A 251 -20.40 17.28 -0.57
N LEU A 252 -20.35 16.18 -1.35
CA LEU A 252 -19.25 15.83 -2.26
C LEU A 252 -19.79 15.37 -3.61
N PRO A 253 -20.45 16.24 -4.41
CA PRO A 253 -21.22 15.78 -5.57
C PRO A 253 -20.40 14.97 -6.58
N ILE A 254 -19.10 15.24 -6.72
CA ILE A 254 -18.18 14.53 -7.64
C ILE A 254 -16.94 14.07 -6.89
N VAL A 255 -16.72 12.75 -6.83
CA VAL A 255 -15.52 12.16 -6.23
C VAL A 255 -14.32 12.43 -7.17
N GLY A 256 -13.24 12.96 -6.62
CA GLY A 256 -12.06 13.38 -7.39
C GLY A 256 -12.19 14.78 -7.99
N GLY A 257 -13.24 15.54 -7.66
CA GLY A 257 -13.39 16.92 -8.12
C GLY A 257 -13.38 17.01 -9.65
N SER A 258 -12.50 17.83 -10.22
CA SER A 258 -12.35 17.99 -11.68
C SER A 258 -11.25 17.13 -12.29
N SER A 259 -10.64 16.22 -11.53
CA SER A 259 -9.50 15.41 -11.98
C SER A 259 -9.99 14.17 -12.75
N PRO A 260 -9.74 14.08 -14.07
CA PRO A 260 -10.17 12.91 -14.85
C PRO A 260 -9.56 11.62 -14.32
N GLY A 261 -8.27 11.63 -13.96
CA GLY A 261 -7.59 10.47 -13.40
C GLY A 261 -8.23 9.97 -12.10
N SER A 262 -8.53 10.86 -11.15
CA SER A 262 -9.20 10.49 -9.89
C SER A 262 -10.61 9.96 -10.11
N GLN A 263 -11.36 10.57 -11.03
CA GLN A 263 -12.69 10.08 -11.42
C GLN A 263 -12.61 8.70 -12.08
N THR A 264 -11.62 8.46 -12.95
CA THR A 264 -11.38 7.15 -13.57
C THR A 264 -11.07 6.08 -12.53
N VAL A 265 -10.20 6.36 -11.56
CA VAL A 265 -9.91 5.38 -10.49
C VAL A 265 -11.18 5.05 -9.70
N ARG A 266 -12.03 6.04 -9.39
CA ARG A 266 -13.32 5.80 -8.74
C ARG A 266 -14.26 4.91 -9.57
N ILE A 267 -14.30 5.11 -10.89
CA ILE A 267 -15.11 4.28 -11.79
C ILE A 267 -14.57 2.84 -11.79
N LEU A 268 -13.26 2.66 -11.85
CA LEU A 268 -12.63 1.35 -11.78
C LEU A 268 -12.90 0.64 -10.44
N ASP A 269 -12.95 1.37 -9.32
CA ASP A 269 -13.35 0.79 -8.03
C ASP A 269 -14.80 0.26 -8.06
N ILE A 270 -15.72 0.97 -8.71
CA ILE A 270 -17.12 0.53 -8.85
C ILE A 270 -17.18 -0.75 -9.68
N ILE A 271 -16.45 -0.79 -10.81
CA ILE A 271 -16.37 -1.96 -11.68
C ILE A 271 -15.73 -3.14 -10.94
N GLU A 272 -14.61 -2.93 -10.25
CA GLU A 272 -13.93 -3.96 -9.45
C GLU A 272 -14.87 -4.53 -8.37
N GLY A 273 -15.66 -3.67 -7.70
CA GLY A 273 -16.66 -4.09 -6.73
C GLY A 273 -17.79 -4.93 -7.34
N ALA A 274 -18.29 -4.53 -8.52
CA ALA A 274 -19.31 -5.29 -9.24
C ALA A 274 -18.81 -6.67 -9.69
N LEU A 275 -17.59 -6.75 -10.21
CA LEU A 275 -16.97 -8.02 -10.60
C LEU A 275 -16.80 -8.95 -9.41
N LYS A 276 -16.31 -8.43 -8.27
CA LYS A 276 -16.15 -9.22 -7.05
C LYS A 276 -17.48 -9.78 -6.55
N ALA A 277 -18.57 -9.01 -6.64
CA ALA A 277 -19.90 -9.47 -6.30
C ALA A 277 -20.41 -10.61 -7.19
N LEU A 278 -19.87 -10.73 -8.42
CA LEU A 278 -20.12 -11.83 -9.35
C LEU A 278 -19.10 -12.99 -9.21
N GLY A 279 -18.20 -12.94 -8.23
CA GLY A 279 -17.13 -13.93 -8.06
C GLY A 279 -15.98 -13.80 -9.07
N SER A 280 -15.86 -12.65 -9.72
CA SER A 280 -14.87 -12.36 -10.77
C SER A 280 -13.92 -11.22 -10.35
N TYR A 281 -12.84 -11.03 -11.10
CA TYR A 281 -11.77 -10.08 -10.83
C TYR A 281 -11.44 -9.25 -12.08
N MET A 282 -10.75 -8.12 -11.90
CA MET A 282 -10.32 -7.26 -13.01
C MET A 282 -9.53 -8.01 -14.10
N LYS A 283 -8.78 -9.06 -13.74
CA LYS A 283 -8.03 -9.91 -14.69
C LYS A 283 -8.93 -10.75 -15.62
N ASP A 284 -10.20 -10.92 -15.26
CA ASP A 284 -11.16 -11.72 -16.04
C ASP A 284 -11.89 -10.84 -17.08
N VAL A 285 -11.67 -9.52 -17.07
CA VAL A 285 -12.27 -8.58 -18.02
C VAL A 285 -11.58 -8.72 -19.38
N VAL A 286 -12.30 -9.24 -20.37
CA VAL A 286 -11.79 -9.45 -21.73
C VAL A 286 -11.80 -8.17 -22.56
N ARG A 287 -12.75 -7.27 -22.32
CA ARG A 287 -12.89 -6.01 -23.07
C ARG A 287 -13.58 -4.94 -22.26
N THR A 288 -13.00 -3.75 -22.26
CA THR A 288 -13.61 -2.53 -21.73
C THR A 288 -13.99 -1.61 -22.90
N ARG A 289 -15.14 -0.94 -22.81
CA ARG A 289 -15.51 0.15 -23.73
C ARG A 289 -15.78 1.39 -22.89
N THR A 290 -15.01 2.44 -23.14
CA THR A 290 -15.21 3.75 -22.51
C THR A 290 -15.82 4.67 -23.54
N LEU A 291 -16.98 5.25 -23.21
CA LEU A 291 -17.63 6.26 -24.02
C LEU A 291 -17.29 7.62 -23.42
N VAL A 292 -16.63 8.47 -24.20
CA VAL A 292 -16.34 9.86 -23.81
C VAL A 292 -17.12 10.80 -24.72
N GLU A 293 -17.58 11.90 -24.17
CA GLU A 293 -18.28 12.94 -24.93
C GLU A 293 -17.32 13.75 -25.81
N ASP A 294 -16.07 13.93 -25.36
CA ASP A 294 -15.02 14.70 -26.06
C ASP A 294 -13.66 13.99 -25.96
N LEU A 295 -12.95 13.91 -27.09
CA LEU A 295 -11.65 13.24 -27.22
C LEU A 295 -10.57 13.85 -26.33
N LYS A 296 -10.66 15.15 -25.96
CA LYS A 296 -9.67 15.78 -25.06
C LYS A 296 -9.60 15.13 -23.68
N TYR A 297 -10.63 14.38 -23.28
CA TYR A 297 -10.66 13.66 -22.00
C TYR A 297 -10.03 12.26 -22.08
N CYS A 298 -9.71 11.76 -23.28
CA CYS A 298 -9.08 10.44 -23.45
C CYS A 298 -7.67 10.40 -22.84
N GLU A 299 -6.82 11.41 -23.09
CA GLU A 299 -5.43 11.41 -22.62
C GLU A 299 -5.32 11.41 -21.08
N GLY A 300 -6.21 12.12 -20.39
CA GLY A 300 -6.28 12.13 -18.92
C GLY A 300 -6.73 10.80 -18.29
N SER A 301 -7.31 9.89 -19.08
CA SER A 301 -7.72 8.56 -18.62
C SER A 301 -6.63 7.49 -18.82
N GLN A 302 -5.74 7.69 -19.80
CA GLN A 302 -4.61 6.78 -20.11
C GLN A 302 -3.52 6.79 -19.03
N SER A 303 -3.44 7.82 -18.19
CA SER A 303 -2.48 7.86 -17.06
C SER A 303 -2.81 6.89 -15.93
N CYS A 304 -3.99 6.24 -15.97
CA CYS A 304 -4.30 5.13 -15.07
C CYS A 304 -3.65 3.85 -15.62
N SER A 305 -2.73 3.26 -14.86
CA SER A 305 -2.01 2.00 -15.19
C SER A 305 -2.89 0.79 -15.49
N TRP A 306 -4.21 0.92 -15.36
CA TRP A 306 -5.25 -0.07 -15.59
C TRP A 306 -5.82 -0.03 -17.01
N LEU A 307 -5.62 1.07 -17.73
CA LEU A 307 -6.12 1.30 -19.08
C LEU A 307 -4.95 1.23 -20.06
N ALA A 308 -4.38 0.03 -20.23
CA ALA A 308 -3.65 -0.26 -21.45
C ALA A 308 -4.71 -0.41 -22.56
N ILE A 309 -4.88 0.65 -23.36
CA ILE A 309 -5.54 0.57 -24.67
C ILE A 309 -4.54 -0.05 -25.65
#